data_AF-A0A1G2ZWX7-F1
#
_entry.id   AF-A0A1G2ZWX7-F1
#
_cell.length_a   1.000
_cell.length_b   1.000
_cell.length_c   1.000
_cell.angle_alpha   90.00
_cell.angle_beta   90.00
_cell.angle_gamma   90.00
#
_symmetry.space_group_name_H-M   'P 1'
#
loop_
_entity.id
_entity.type
_entity.pdbx_description
1 polymer ?
#
loop_
_entity_poly.entity_id
_entity_poly.type
_entity_poly.pdbx_seq_one_letter_code
_entity_poly.pdbx_strand_id
1 'polypeptide(L)'
;MKTTPNAGTIVLDGLLEGPVPAGSDIPRKLEEWISFAKQNALAFSIEIEANRFSILPHTDPILTGKIVGDPQIHVKKLLQELLTVFPSDSRAKLFSTIRSVEYRSATKIETIYRVAPDGTIVPHEREVEWTPAPPLPPRSPVERFRLYIPVLLIFLLLAILSTFFVDYRSLWSDLAAIVDPVKVDEIAVDSREIEIYILVRKKEMESGGSLLAIELQRTAQYPSTFDNYLAERERLTREKKLSQALILETILRGTITLEYYDSNGKLLSVLPLRIKELASRETFRCTIPINHRHRPLKVKMTY
;
A
#
# COMPACT_ATOMS: atom_id res chain seq x y z
N MET A 1 5.59 -32.31 -5.16
CA MET A 1 6.40 -32.38 -6.41
C MET A 1 7.82 -32.74 -5.98
N LYS A 2 8.36 -33.91 -6.33
CA LYS A 2 9.75 -34.25 -5.94
C LYS A 2 10.70 -33.40 -6.79
N THR A 3 11.41 -32.47 -6.18
CA THR A 3 12.41 -31.64 -6.85
C THR A 3 13.56 -32.57 -7.27
N THR A 4 13.85 -32.67 -8.56
CA THR A 4 15.01 -33.46 -9.03
C THR A 4 16.28 -32.81 -8.49
N PRO A 5 17.14 -33.54 -7.75
CA PRO A 5 18.36 -32.98 -7.21
C PRO A 5 19.33 -32.63 -8.34
N ASN A 6 19.93 -31.44 -8.24
CA ASN A 6 20.92 -30.94 -9.19
C ASN A 6 22.33 -31.20 -8.66
N ALA A 7 23.32 -31.25 -9.56
CA ALA A 7 24.71 -31.27 -9.15
C ALA A 7 25.04 -30.05 -8.25
N GLY A 8 25.85 -30.25 -7.22
CA GLY A 8 26.15 -29.25 -6.19
C GLY A 8 25.08 -29.11 -5.12
N THR A 9 24.25 -30.14 -4.90
CA THR A 9 23.26 -30.17 -3.82
C THR A 9 23.46 -31.36 -2.89
N ILE A 10 23.05 -31.21 -1.64
CA ILE A 10 22.94 -32.28 -0.65
C ILE A 10 21.49 -32.39 -0.17
N VAL A 11 21.01 -33.61 -0.06
CA VAL A 11 19.69 -33.93 0.50
C VAL A 11 19.88 -34.75 1.76
N LEU A 12 19.19 -34.40 2.84
CA LEU A 12 19.13 -35.20 4.06
C LEU A 12 17.79 -35.92 4.13
N ASP A 13 17.82 -37.16 4.64
CA ASP A 13 16.65 -38.02 4.82
C ASP A 13 16.88 -38.96 6.01
N GLY A 14 15.83 -39.66 6.46
CA GLY A 14 15.86 -40.57 7.60
C GLY A 14 15.30 -39.94 8.88
N LEU A 15 15.69 -40.48 10.03
CA LEU A 15 15.23 -40.01 11.33
C LEU A 15 16.28 -40.24 12.42
N LEU A 16 16.25 -39.42 13.47
CA LEU A 16 16.93 -39.68 14.73
C LEU A 16 15.91 -39.67 15.86
N GLU A 17 15.86 -40.75 16.63
CA GLU A 17 14.88 -40.93 17.69
C GLU A 17 15.49 -41.45 18.98
N GLY A 18 14.77 -41.26 20.08
CA GLY A 18 15.18 -41.79 21.37
C GLY A 18 14.22 -41.46 22.50
N PRO A 19 14.52 -41.95 23.71
CA PRO A 19 13.71 -41.67 24.88
C PRO A 19 13.91 -40.23 25.39
N VAL A 20 12.82 -39.63 25.87
CA VAL A 20 12.81 -38.36 26.62
C VAL A 20 12.45 -38.68 28.07
N PRO A 21 13.39 -38.56 29.03
CA PRO A 21 13.10 -38.75 30.44
C PRO A 21 12.05 -37.74 30.94
N ALA A 22 11.09 -38.22 31.74
CA ALA A 22 10.06 -37.37 32.33
C ALA A 22 10.68 -36.29 33.24
N GLY A 23 10.18 -35.05 33.12
CA GLY A 23 10.68 -33.90 33.89
C GLY A 23 12.06 -33.38 33.47
N SER A 24 12.59 -33.81 32.32
CA SER A 24 13.86 -33.29 31.79
C SER A 24 13.66 -32.04 30.92
N ASP A 25 14.68 -31.18 30.88
CA ASP A 25 14.74 -30.00 29.98
C ASP A 25 15.05 -30.36 28.52
N ILE A 26 15.10 -31.64 28.17
CA ILE A 26 15.48 -32.12 26.83
C ILE A 26 14.58 -31.54 25.73
N PRO A 27 13.23 -31.51 25.84
CA PRO A 27 12.37 -30.93 24.80
C PRO A 27 12.78 -29.50 24.42
N ARG A 28 12.99 -28.64 25.42
CA ARG A 28 13.41 -27.24 25.22
C ARG A 28 14.77 -27.16 24.54
N LYS A 29 15.74 -27.96 24.97
CA LYS A 29 17.08 -28.01 24.36
C LYS A 29 17.06 -28.54 22.92
N LEU A 30 16.15 -29.45 22.59
CA LEU A 30 15.98 -29.93 21.23
C LEU A 30 15.41 -28.82 20.33
N GLU A 31 14.43 -28.04 20.79
CA GLU A 31 13.93 -26.88 20.04
C GLU A 31 15.01 -25.81 19.80
N GLU A 32 15.84 -25.53 20.81
CA GLU A 32 17.02 -24.67 20.69
C GLU A 32 18.01 -25.22 19.65
N TRP A 33 18.26 -26.54 19.67
CA TRP A 33 19.12 -27.19 18.69
C TRP A 33 18.55 -27.13 17.26
N ILE A 34 17.23 -27.30 17.06
CA ILE A 34 16.59 -27.14 15.74
C ILE A 34 16.85 -25.73 15.20
N SER A 35 16.73 -24.72 16.07
CA SER A 35 16.99 -23.32 15.71
C SER A 35 18.46 -23.11 15.33
N PHE A 36 19.38 -23.71 16.08
CA PHE A 36 20.81 -23.70 15.79
C PHE A 36 21.17 -24.42 14.48
N ALA A 37 20.59 -25.60 14.22
CA ALA A 37 20.81 -26.34 12.99
C ALA A 37 20.36 -25.53 11.76
N LYS A 38 19.21 -24.85 11.87
CA LYS A 38 18.67 -23.98 10.82
C LYS A 38 19.59 -22.80 10.52
N GLN A 39 20.20 -22.19 11.54
CA GLN A 39 21.22 -21.14 11.36
C GLN A 39 22.47 -21.66 10.64
N ASN A 40 22.74 -22.97 10.76
CA ASN A 40 23.84 -23.67 10.07
C ASN A 40 23.39 -24.37 8.77
N ALA A 41 22.35 -23.83 8.14
CA ALA A 41 21.81 -24.23 6.83
C ALA A 41 21.16 -25.63 6.75
N LEU A 42 20.96 -26.33 7.87
CA LEU A 42 20.22 -27.61 7.91
C LEU A 42 18.88 -27.47 8.62
N ALA A 43 17.79 -27.77 7.94
CA ALA A 43 16.45 -27.70 8.52
C ALA A 43 15.97 -29.09 8.98
N PHE A 44 15.37 -29.11 10.17
CA PHE A 44 14.83 -30.30 10.80
C PHE A 44 13.47 -29.98 11.43
N SER A 45 12.59 -30.98 11.50
CA SER A 45 11.39 -30.97 12.33
C SER A 45 11.60 -31.90 13.53
N ILE A 46 10.87 -31.63 14.61
CA ILE A 46 10.86 -32.45 15.80
C ILE A 46 9.42 -32.83 16.15
N GLU A 47 9.22 -34.09 16.51
CA GLU A 47 7.99 -34.63 17.06
C GLU A 47 8.31 -35.22 18.43
N ILE A 48 7.52 -34.88 19.44
CA ILE A 48 7.67 -35.40 20.80
C ILE A 48 6.33 -36.01 21.21
N GLU A 49 6.31 -37.31 21.43
CA GLU A 49 5.12 -38.05 21.82
C GLU A 49 5.41 -38.90 23.06
N ALA A 50 4.61 -38.69 24.11
CA ALA A 50 4.77 -39.31 25.42
C ALA A 50 6.20 -39.13 25.99
N ASN A 51 7.03 -40.17 25.91
CA ASN A 51 8.41 -40.20 26.42
C ASN A 51 9.42 -40.51 25.31
N ARG A 52 9.11 -40.16 24.05
CA ARG A 52 10.01 -40.31 22.91
C ARG A 52 10.04 -39.04 22.08
N PHE A 53 11.16 -38.83 21.40
CA PHE A 53 11.28 -37.80 20.39
C PHE A 53 11.70 -38.44 19.06
N SER A 54 11.35 -37.76 17.97
CA SER A 54 11.78 -38.06 16.61
C SER A 54 12.19 -36.75 15.95
N ILE A 55 13.39 -36.71 15.39
CA ILE A 55 13.90 -35.60 14.58
C ILE A 55 14.00 -36.07 13.14
N LEU A 56 13.39 -35.30 12.24
CA LEU A 56 13.37 -35.59 10.80
C LEU A 56 14.02 -34.43 10.05
N PRO A 57 14.99 -34.68 9.16
CA PRO A 57 15.52 -33.65 8.28
C PRO A 57 14.48 -33.25 7.23
N HIS A 58 14.52 -31.98 6.82
CA HIS A 58 13.77 -31.56 5.64
C HIS A 58 14.44 -32.13 4.39
N THR A 59 13.65 -32.73 3.50
CA THR A 59 14.16 -33.40 2.28
C THR A 59 14.40 -32.43 1.12
N ASP A 60 14.40 -31.11 1.37
CA ASP A 60 14.65 -30.10 0.37
C ASP A 60 16.15 -30.09 -0.01
N PRO A 61 16.51 -30.03 -1.31
CA PRO A 61 17.91 -29.94 -1.72
C PRO A 61 18.58 -28.66 -1.22
N ILE A 62 19.73 -28.82 -0.55
CA ILE A 62 20.55 -27.73 -0.01
C ILE A 62 21.75 -27.56 -0.93
N LEU A 63 22.04 -26.32 -1.37
CA LEU A 63 23.25 -26.04 -2.14
C LEU A 63 24.50 -26.31 -1.28
N THR A 64 25.44 -27.12 -1.76
CA THR A 64 26.67 -27.45 -1.03
C THR A 64 27.49 -26.20 -0.72
N GLY A 65 27.46 -25.19 -1.58
CA GLY A 65 28.11 -23.89 -1.33
C GLY A 65 27.53 -23.06 -0.17
N LYS A 66 26.36 -23.44 0.38
CA LYS A 66 25.83 -22.84 1.63
C LYS A 66 26.37 -23.51 2.88
N ILE A 67 27.00 -24.67 2.76
CA ILE A 67 27.60 -25.42 3.86
C ILE A 67 29.08 -25.05 3.94
N VAL A 68 29.56 -24.76 5.15
CA VAL A 68 30.96 -24.38 5.35
C VAL A 68 31.82 -25.63 5.41
N GLY A 69 32.68 -25.80 4.40
CA GLY A 69 33.62 -26.92 4.31
C GLY A 69 32.99 -28.20 3.76
N ASP A 70 33.51 -29.35 4.19
CA ASP A 70 33.03 -30.65 3.73
C ASP A 70 31.63 -30.97 4.28
N PRO A 71 30.64 -31.31 3.43
CA PRO A 71 29.27 -31.56 3.86
C PRO A 71 29.13 -32.71 4.86
N GLN A 72 29.89 -33.79 4.69
CA GLN A 72 29.85 -34.93 5.60
C GLN A 72 30.34 -34.54 7.00
N ILE A 73 31.46 -33.81 7.07
CA ILE A 73 32.01 -33.30 8.32
C ILE A 73 31.02 -32.32 8.98
N HIS A 74 30.36 -31.45 8.21
CA HIS A 74 29.40 -30.48 8.73
C HIS A 74 28.17 -31.17 9.35
N VAL A 75 27.55 -32.11 8.62
CA VAL A 75 26.39 -32.86 9.12
C VAL A 75 26.79 -33.68 10.36
N LYS A 76 27.95 -34.35 10.34
CA LYS A 76 28.48 -35.08 11.50
C LYS A 76 28.61 -34.17 12.72
N LYS A 77 29.19 -32.97 12.57
CA LYS A 77 29.36 -32.02 13.69
C LYS A 77 28.02 -31.57 14.26
N LEU A 78 27.04 -31.24 13.41
CA LEU A 78 25.72 -30.82 13.87
C LEU A 78 24.98 -31.94 14.61
N LEU A 79 25.05 -33.17 14.09
CA LEU A 79 24.48 -34.33 14.78
C LEU A 79 25.24 -34.66 16.07
N GLN A 80 26.56 -34.47 16.11
CA GLN A 80 27.34 -34.65 17.34
C GLN A 80 26.94 -33.62 18.41
N GLU A 81 26.68 -32.38 18.00
CA GLU A 81 26.15 -31.33 18.89
C GLU A 81 24.76 -31.68 19.41
N LEU A 82 23.90 -32.29 18.58
CA LEU A 82 22.60 -32.80 19.05
C LEU A 82 22.76 -33.83 20.18
N LEU A 83 23.75 -34.72 20.08
CA LEU A 83 23.98 -35.73 21.11
C LEU A 83 24.40 -35.13 22.46
N THR A 84 24.92 -33.89 22.50
CA THR A 84 25.30 -33.21 23.74
C THR A 84 24.09 -32.80 24.58
N VAL A 85 22.91 -32.67 23.96
CA VAL A 85 21.63 -32.44 24.63
C VAL A 85 21.30 -33.57 25.61
N PHE A 86 21.76 -34.78 25.32
CA PHE A 86 21.50 -35.97 26.10
C PHE A 86 22.65 -36.30 27.07
N PRO A 87 22.35 -36.81 28.28
CA PRO A 87 23.35 -37.37 29.18
C PRO A 87 24.12 -38.51 28.50
N SER A 88 25.43 -38.63 28.79
CA SER A 88 26.33 -39.63 28.21
C SER A 88 25.72 -41.03 28.21
N ASP A 89 25.16 -41.43 29.34
CA ASP A 89 24.67 -42.79 29.59
C ASP A 89 23.38 -43.12 28.82
N SER A 90 22.73 -42.09 28.27
CA SER A 90 21.50 -42.23 27.47
C SER A 90 21.77 -42.15 25.97
N ARG A 91 22.94 -41.69 25.53
CA ARG A 91 23.26 -41.52 24.10
C ARG A 91 23.26 -42.84 23.34
N ALA A 92 23.70 -43.92 23.96
CA ALA A 92 23.69 -45.26 23.37
C ALA A 92 22.27 -45.80 23.09
N LYS A 93 21.23 -45.20 23.68
CA LYS A 93 19.81 -45.55 23.45
C LYS A 93 19.20 -44.80 22.28
N LEU A 94 19.95 -43.87 21.68
CA LEU A 94 19.50 -43.10 20.52
C LEU A 94 19.72 -43.91 19.25
N PHE A 95 18.77 -43.81 18.34
CA PHE A 95 18.81 -44.50 17.06
C PHE A 95 18.78 -43.48 15.93
N SER A 96 19.68 -43.62 14.96
CA SER A 96 19.76 -42.74 13.79
C SER A 96 19.78 -43.57 12.51
N THR A 97 18.88 -43.20 11.61
CA THR A 97 18.85 -43.60 10.20
C THR A 97 19.15 -42.42 9.29
N ILE A 98 19.58 -41.28 9.85
CA ILE A 98 19.88 -40.08 9.07
C ILE A 98 20.94 -40.44 8.02
N ARG A 99 20.60 -40.10 6.79
CA ARG A 99 21.47 -40.25 5.63
C ARG A 99 21.53 -38.93 4.88
N SER A 100 22.68 -38.68 4.27
CA SER A 100 22.83 -37.59 3.30
C SER A 100 23.22 -38.16 1.95
N VAL A 101 22.69 -37.54 0.90
CA VAL A 101 23.10 -37.80 -0.48
C VAL A 101 23.63 -36.49 -1.05
N GLU A 102 24.95 -36.41 -1.24
CA GLU A 102 25.60 -35.30 -1.94
C GLU A 102 25.65 -35.62 -3.43
N TYR A 103 25.06 -34.76 -4.26
CA TYR A 103 25.05 -34.90 -5.71
C TYR A 103 26.19 -34.08 -6.30
N ARG A 104 27.19 -34.77 -6.86
CA ARG A 104 28.30 -34.16 -7.62
C ARG A 104 28.00 -34.22 -9.12
N SER A 105 28.96 -33.79 -9.94
CA SER A 105 28.80 -33.72 -11.40
C SER A 105 28.63 -35.09 -12.06
N ALA A 106 29.28 -36.13 -11.54
CA ALA A 106 29.26 -37.49 -12.11
C ALA A 106 29.05 -38.62 -11.07
N THR A 107 29.06 -38.27 -9.78
CA THR A 107 28.88 -39.23 -8.69
C THR A 107 27.92 -38.66 -7.66
N LYS A 108 27.32 -39.56 -6.86
CA LYS A 108 26.64 -39.19 -5.63
C LYS A 108 27.34 -39.87 -4.47
N ILE A 109 27.48 -39.15 -3.38
CA ILE A 109 28.05 -39.67 -2.14
C ILE A 109 26.92 -39.89 -1.16
N GLU A 110 26.67 -41.14 -0.83
CA GLU A 110 25.69 -41.54 0.15
C GLU A 110 26.40 -41.77 1.49
N THR A 111 26.08 -40.96 2.49
CA THR A 111 26.58 -41.14 3.86
C THR A 111 25.44 -41.51 4.79
N ILE A 112 25.63 -42.53 5.63
CA ILE A 112 24.72 -42.84 6.75
C ILE A 112 25.42 -42.45 8.06
N TYR A 113 24.72 -41.70 8.91
CA TYR A 113 25.21 -41.24 10.21
C TYR A 113 24.63 -42.10 11.32
N ARG A 114 25.44 -43.03 11.85
CA ARG A 114 25.02 -43.95 12.91
C ARG A 114 25.48 -43.44 14.27
N VAL A 115 24.65 -43.62 15.30
CA VAL A 115 25.06 -43.44 16.69
C VAL A 115 25.80 -44.70 17.12
N ALA A 116 27.07 -44.57 17.49
CA ALA A 116 27.89 -45.65 18.01
C ALA A 116 27.58 -45.92 19.50
N PRO A 117 27.96 -47.09 20.04
CA PRO A 117 27.71 -47.44 21.45
C PRO A 117 28.32 -46.46 22.46
N ASP A 118 29.36 -45.73 22.07
CA ASP A 118 30.01 -44.68 22.88
C ASP A 118 29.27 -43.33 22.83
N GLY A 119 28.15 -43.24 22.11
CA GLY A 119 27.38 -42.01 21.95
C GLY A 119 28.02 -41.00 20.99
N THR A 120 28.85 -41.46 20.04
CA THR A 120 29.39 -40.64 18.95
C THR A 120 28.69 -40.91 17.62
N ILE A 121 28.79 -39.96 16.67
CA ILE A 121 28.30 -40.14 15.30
C ILE A 121 29.42 -40.71 14.42
N VAL A 122 29.18 -41.89 13.85
CA VAL A 122 30.08 -42.55 12.90
C VAL A 122 29.48 -42.46 11.50
N PRO A 123 30.06 -41.67 10.58
CA PRO A 123 29.65 -41.65 9.19
C PRO A 123 30.16 -42.89 8.47
N HIS A 124 29.30 -43.51 7.65
CA HIS A 124 29.69 -44.53 6.69
C HIS A 124 29.35 -44.06 5.29
N GLU A 125 30.37 -43.96 4.45
CA GLU A 125 30.28 -43.39 3.12
C GLU A 125 30.30 -44.47 2.04
N ARG A 126 29.51 -44.24 0.99
CA ARG A 126 29.55 -44.99 -0.25
C ARG A 126 29.42 -44.03 -1.42
N GLU A 127 30.40 -44.05 -2.31
CA GLU A 127 30.31 -43.36 -3.59
C GLU A 127 29.57 -44.24 -4.61
N VAL A 128 28.69 -43.63 -5.40
CA VAL A 128 27.88 -44.30 -6.41
C VAL A 128 27.86 -43.43 -7.67
N GLU A 129 28.03 -44.04 -8.84
CA GLU A 129 27.91 -43.34 -10.11
C GLU A 129 26.51 -42.72 -10.28
N TRP A 130 26.46 -41.49 -10.79
CA TRP A 130 25.22 -40.75 -10.96
C TRP A 130 25.26 -39.88 -12.21
N THR A 131 24.20 -39.96 -13.00
CA THR A 131 24.00 -39.09 -14.16
C THR A 131 22.94 -38.04 -13.83
N PRO A 132 23.28 -36.73 -13.80
CA PRO A 132 22.32 -35.67 -13.56
C PRO A 132 21.20 -35.69 -14.62
N ALA A 133 19.97 -35.42 -14.19
CA ALA A 133 18.89 -35.18 -15.13
C ALA A 133 19.20 -33.92 -15.97
N PRO A 134 18.84 -33.90 -17.27
CA PRO A 134 19.01 -32.72 -18.09
C PRO A 134 18.21 -31.56 -17.48
N PRO A 135 18.75 -30.33 -17.47
CA PRO A 135 18.02 -29.16 -16.99
C PRO A 135 16.72 -29.02 -17.78
N LEU A 136 15.63 -28.64 -17.11
CA LEU A 136 14.39 -28.34 -17.81
C LEU A 136 14.66 -27.25 -18.85
N PRO A 137 14.19 -27.43 -20.10
CA PRO A 137 14.39 -26.42 -21.13
C PRO A 137 13.78 -25.09 -20.65
N PRO A 138 14.46 -23.95 -20.90
CA PRO A 138 13.93 -22.65 -20.52
C PRO A 138 12.55 -22.46 -21.18
N ARG A 139 11.52 -22.21 -20.36
CA ARG A 139 10.16 -21.94 -20.87
C ARG A 139 10.20 -20.82 -21.89
N SER A 140 9.58 -21.05 -23.05
CA SER A 140 9.54 -20.05 -24.11
C SER A 140 8.80 -18.78 -23.62
N PRO A 141 9.11 -17.59 -24.17
CA PRO A 141 8.38 -16.36 -23.84
C PRO A 141 6.85 -16.52 -24.03
N VAL A 142 6.45 -17.31 -25.02
CA VAL A 142 5.05 -17.63 -25.32
C VAL A 142 4.38 -18.43 -24.19
N GLU A 143 5.07 -19.42 -23.63
CA GLU A 143 4.56 -20.22 -22.50
C GLU A 143 4.46 -19.40 -21.22
N ARG A 144 5.41 -18.48 -20.99
CA ARG A 144 5.34 -17.55 -19.86
C ARG A 144 4.13 -16.64 -19.98
N PHE A 145 3.87 -16.11 -21.18
CA PHE A 145 2.72 -15.23 -21.43
C PHE A 145 1.38 -15.96 -21.24
N ARG A 146 1.27 -17.22 -21.71
CA ARG A 146 0.07 -18.06 -21.51
C ARG A 146 -0.31 -18.25 -20.05
N LEU A 147 0.65 -18.25 -19.13
CA LEU A 147 0.39 -18.35 -17.69
C LEU A 147 -0.33 -17.09 -17.14
N TYR A 148 -0.08 -15.92 -17.73
CA TYR A 148 -0.66 -14.65 -17.26
C TYR A 148 -2.04 -14.35 -17.84
N ILE A 149 -2.42 -14.98 -18.96
CA ILE A 149 -3.75 -14.81 -19.57
C ILE A 149 -4.91 -15.08 -18.59
N PRO A 150 -4.96 -16.21 -17.85
CA PRO A 150 -6.07 -16.45 -16.93
C PRO A 150 -6.11 -15.42 -15.78
N VAL A 151 -4.94 -14.97 -15.31
CA VAL A 151 -4.85 -13.94 -14.26
C VAL A 151 -5.41 -12.62 -14.78
N LEU A 152 -5.02 -12.20 -15.98
CA LEU A 152 -5.52 -11.00 -16.63
C LEU A 152 -7.04 -11.06 -16.85
N LEU A 153 -7.57 -12.22 -17.26
CA LEU A 153 -9.00 -12.44 -17.44
C LEU A 153 -9.77 -12.28 -16.12
N ILE A 154 -9.24 -12.81 -15.01
CA ILE A 154 -9.84 -12.63 -13.68
C ILE A 154 -9.86 -11.15 -13.29
N PHE A 155 -8.75 -10.43 -13.48
CA PHE A 155 -8.70 -8.99 -13.20
C PHE A 155 -9.68 -8.19 -14.07
N LEU A 156 -9.80 -8.52 -15.35
CA LEU A 156 -10.74 -7.87 -16.26
C LEU A 156 -12.19 -8.11 -15.82
N LEU A 157 -12.52 -9.35 -15.44
CA LEU A 157 -13.86 -9.70 -14.95
C LEU A 157 -14.20 -8.91 -13.68
N LEU A 158 -13.25 -8.83 -12.73
CA LEU A 158 -13.43 -8.05 -11.51
C LEU A 158 -13.60 -6.55 -11.79
N ALA A 159 -12.82 -6.01 -12.74
CA ALA A 159 -12.93 -4.60 -13.15
C ALA A 159 -14.27 -4.28 -13.83
N ILE A 160 -14.84 -5.22 -14.59
CA ILE A 160 -16.18 -5.07 -15.16
C ILE A 160 -17.22 -5.11 -14.03
N LEU A 161 -17.11 -6.06 -13.11
CA LEU A 161 -18.07 -6.22 -12.01
C LEU A 161 -18.07 -5.00 -11.08
N SER A 162 -16.89 -4.39 -10.87
CA SER A 162 -16.77 -3.20 -10.04
C SER A 162 -17.41 -1.96 -10.66
N THR A 163 -17.64 -1.91 -11.99
CA THR A 163 -18.33 -0.77 -12.62
C THR A 163 -19.77 -0.58 -12.13
N PHE A 164 -20.41 -1.63 -11.60
CA PHE A 164 -21.74 -1.53 -11.00
C PHE A 164 -21.74 -0.82 -9.63
N PHE A 165 -20.60 -0.80 -8.95
CA PHE A 165 -20.46 -0.25 -7.60
C PHE A 165 -19.65 1.05 -7.57
N VAL A 166 -18.75 1.22 -8.53
CA VAL A 166 -17.79 2.32 -8.57
C VAL A 166 -18.02 3.13 -9.83
N ASP A 167 -18.35 4.41 -9.66
CA ASP A 167 -18.37 5.37 -10.75
C ASP A 167 -16.92 5.77 -11.11
N TYR A 168 -16.28 4.94 -11.92
CA TYR A 168 -14.94 5.19 -12.42
C TYR A 168 -14.83 6.52 -13.16
N ARG A 169 -15.91 7.00 -13.80
CA ARG A 169 -15.88 8.28 -14.50
C ARG A 169 -15.67 9.41 -13.50
N SER A 170 -16.34 9.37 -12.35
CA SER A 170 -16.13 10.35 -11.26
C SER A 170 -14.72 10.28 -10.68
N LEU A 171 -14.18 9.07 -10.45
CA LEU A 171 -12.82 8.90 -9.93
C LEU A 171 -11.76 9.41 -10.91
N TRP A 172 -11.95 9.19 -12.21
CA TRP A 172 -11.05 9.71 -13.23
C TRP A 172 -11.16 11.24 -13.36
N SER A 173 -12.36 11.82 -13.23
CA SER A 173 -12.49 13.29 -13.19
C SER A 173 -11.85 13.90 -11.94
N ASP A 174 -11.94 13.22 -10.80
CA ASP A 174 -11.31 13.67 -9.54
C ASP A 174 -9.78 13.56 -9.62
N LEU A 175 -9.25 12.50 -10.23
CA LEU A 175 -7.80 12.35 -10.48
C LEU A 175 -7.29 13.38 -11.49
N ALA A 176 -8.03 13.63 -12.58
CA ALA A 176 -7.72 14.70 -13.52
C ALA A 176 -7.75 16.08 -12.83
N ALA A 177 -8.64 16.25 -11.84
CA ALA A 177 -8.71 17.46 -11.03
C ALA A 177 -7.48 17.73 -10.16
N ILE A 178 -6.74 16.68 -9.79
CA ILE A 178 -5.49 16.79 -9.02
C ILE A 178 -4.32 17.18 -9.93
N VAL A 179 -4.29 16.72 -11.19
CA VAL A 179 -3.16 16.94 -12.10
C VAL A 179 -3.19 18.32 -12.78
N ASP A 180 -4.38 18.88 -13.01
CA ASP A 180 -4.54 20.19 -13.66
C ASP A 180 -5.31 21.16 -12.73
N PRO A 181 -4.62 21.98 -11.91
CA PRO A 181 -5.27 22.90 -10.98
C PRO A 181 -6.02 24.01 -11.73
N VAL A 182 -7.22 24.35 -11.25
CA VAL A 182 -8.09 25.39 -11.85
C VAL A 182 -7.35 26.72 -11.92
N LYS A 183 -7.26 27.29 -13.12
CA LYS A 183 -6.62 28.60 -13.36
C LYS A 183 -7.63 29.72 -13.13
N VAL A 184 -7.13 30.87 -12.70
CA VAL A 184 -7.94 32.08 -12.41
C VAL A 184 -8.78 32.49 -13.62
N ASP A 185 -8.21 32.36 -14.81
CA ASP A 185 -8.82 32.83 -16.07
C ASP A 185 -10.07 32.03 -16.43
N GLU A 186 -10.15 30.76 -16.01
CA GLU A 186 -11.27 29.86 -16.30
C GLU A 186 -12.50 30.14 -15.44
N ILE A 187 -12.35 30.83 -14.30
CA ILE A 187 -13.45 31.16 -13.40
C ILE A 187 -14.16 32.42 -13.87
N ALA A 188 -15.36 32.28 -14.44
CA ALA A 188 -16.21 33.40 -14.82
C ALA A 188 -16.89 34.02 -13.59
N VAL A 189 -16.62 35.29 -13.29
CA VAL A 189 -17.32 36.03 -12.23
C VAL A 189 -18.43 36.87 -12.87
N ASP A 190 -19.68 36.52 -12.59
CA ASP A 190 -20.87 37.18 -13.13
C ASP A 190 -21.44 38.14 -12.07
N SER A 191 -21.19 39.44 -12.25
CA SER A 191 -21.63 40.51 -11.35
C SER A 191 -22.73 41.41 -11.95
N ARG A 192 -23.30 41.02 -13.10
CA ARG A 192 -24.24 41.84 -13.89
C ARG A 192 -25.44 42.36 -13.11
N GLU A 193 -25.94 41.60 -12.13
CA GLU A 193 -27.10 42.00 -11.33
C GLU A 193 -26.76 43.14 -10.36
N ILE A 194 -25.52 43.22 -9.86
CA ILE A 194 -25.08 44.17 -8.84
C ILE A 194 -24.11 45.24 -9.35
N GLU A 195 -23.74 45.17 -10.64
CA GLU A 195 -22.75 46.03 -11.31
C GLU A 195 -23.05 47.53 -11.18
N ILE A 196 -24.33 47.86 -11.05
CA ILE A 196 -24.83 49.22 -10.82
C ILE A 196 -24.19 49.84 -9.58
N TYR A 197 -23.97 49.05 -8.53
CA TYR A 197 -23.45 49.50 -7.24
C TYR A 197 -22.01 49.06 -6.97
N ILE A 198 -21.61 47.88 -7.48
CA ILE A 198 -20.32 47.25 -7.16
C ILE A 198 -19.69 46.68 -8.43
N LEU A 199 -18.45 47.08 -8.73
CA LEU A 199 -17.65 46.56 -9.83
C LEU A 199 -16.62 45.55 -9.32
N VAL A 200 -16.45 44.46 -10.05
CA VAL A 200 -15.34 43.51 -9.84
C VAL A 200 -14.13 43.99 -10.62
N ARG A 201 -13.09 44.47 -9.94
CA ARG A 201 -11.88 45.00 -10.58
C ARG A 201 -10.84 43.96 -10.90
N LYS A 202 -10.63 43.04 -9.97
CA LYS A 202 -9.55 42.06 -10.05
C LYS A 202 -10.00 40.74 -9.47
N LYS A 203 -9.56 39.65 -10.11
CA LYS A 203 -9.63 38.30 -9.58
C LYS A 203 -8.22 37.71 -9.57
N GLU A 204 -7.84 37.11 -8.45
CA GLU A 204 -6.56 36.42 -8.29
C GLU A 204 -6.79 35.12 -7.53
N MET A 205 -5.97 34.11 -7.80
CA MET A 205 -5.96 32.88 -7.01
C MET A 205 -4.83 32.99 -5.98
N GLU A 206 -5.17 32.84 -4.71
CA GLU A 206 -4.26 32.84 -3.59
C GLU A 206 -4.07 31.42 -3.03
N SER A 207 -3.08 31.25 -2.15
CA SER A 207 -2.85 30.01 -1.39
C SER A 207 -2.78 28.75 -2.25
N GLY A 208 -2.00 28.80 -3.33
CA GLY A 208 -1.77 27.64 -4.22
C GLY A 208 -3.00 27.19 -5.01
N GLY A 209 -4.00 28.06 -5.20
CA GLY A 209 -5.21 27.75 -5.96
C GLY A 209 -6.43 27.38 -5.11
N SER A 210 -6.34 27.51 -3.78
CA SER A 210 -7.44 27.17 -2.86
C SER A 210 -8.36 28.33 -2.50
N LEU A 211 -7.89 29.57 -2.70
CA LEU A 211 -8.66 30.78 -2.41
C LEU A 211 -8.77 31.65 -3.66
N LEU A 212 -9.97 32.13 -3.97
CA LEU A 212 -10.21 33.18 -4.97
C LEU A 212 -10.29 34.53 -4.25
N ALA A 213 -9.30 35.37 -4.49
CA ALA A 213 -9.33 36.76 -4.07
C ALA A 213 -10.07 37.59 -5.12
N ILE A 214 -11.15 38.26 -4.72
CA ILE A 214 -11.89 39.19 -5.57
C ILE A 214 -11.78 40.59 -4.97
N GLU A 215 -11.37 41.55 -5.79
CA GLU A 215 -11.36 42.96 -5.45
C GLU A 215 -12.62 43.64 -5.96
N LEU A 216 -13.43 44.13 -5.03
CA LEU A 216 -14.65 44.87 -5.28
C LEU A 216 -14.38 46.36 -5.17
N GLN A 217 -14.96 47.16 -6.06
CA GLN A 217 -14.96 48.63 -5.98
C GLN A 217 -16.39 49.15 -6.01
N ARG A 218 -16.70 50.12 -5.16
CA ARG A 218 -17.99 50.81 -5.20
C ARG A 218 -18.11 51.70 -6.45
N THR A 219 -19.31 51.78 -7.02
CA THR A 219 -19.60 52.78 -8.06
C THR A 219 -20.03 54.12 -7.46
N ALA A 220 -20.22 55.12 -8.32
CA ALA A 220 -20.80 56.40 -7.92
C ALA A 220 -22.26 56.28 -7.42
N GLN A 221 -22.97 55.20 -7.76
CA GLN A 221 -24.36 54.97 -7.32
C GLN A 221 -24.44 54.23 -5.98
N TYR A 222 -23.31 53.80 -5.41
CA TYR A 222 -23.29 53.10 -4.13
C TYR A 222 -23.75 54.03 -2.99
N PRO A 223 -24.75 53.63 -2.18
CA PRO A 223 -25.25 54.45 -1.08
C PRO A 223 -24.27 54.45 0.10
N SER A 224 -23.37 55.43 0.15
CA SER A 224 -22.38 55.57 1.23
C SER A 224 -22.97 56.07 2.56
N THR A 225 -24.13 56.72 2.52
CA THR A 225 -24.83 57.26 3.70
C THR A 225 -26.28 56.76 3.73
N PHE A 226 -26.88 56.76 4.92
CA PHE A 226 -28.27 56.35 5.10
C PHE A 226 -29.26 57.26 4.35
N ASP A 227 -28.97 58.56 4.28
CA ASP A 227 -29.81 59.52 3.54
C ASP A 227 -29.77 59.24 2.02
N ASN A 228 -28.59 58.93 1.47
CA ASN A 228 -28.45 58.54 0.07
C ASN A 228 -29.19 57.24 -0.23
N TYR A 229 -29.16 56.28 0.70
CA TYR A 229 -29.94 55.05 0.60
C TYR A 229 -31.44 55.33 0.54
N LEU A 230 -31.97 56.18 1.44
CA LEU A 230 -33.41 56.49 1.47
C LEU A 230 -33.86 57.17 0.18
N ALA A 231 -33.11 58.18 -0.29
CA ALA A 231 -33.41 58.89 -1.53
C ALA A 231 -33.42 57.96 -2.74
N GLU A 232 -32.45 57.05 -2.82
CA GLU A 232 -32.35 56.07 -3.90
C GLU A 232 -33.48 55.03 -3.82
N ARG A 233 -33.82 54.54 -2.63
CA ARG A 233 -34.95 53.61 -2.42
C ARG A 233 -36.27 54.21 -2.86
N GLU A 234 -36.53 55.47 -2.52
CA GLU A 234 -37.73 56.20 -2.95
C GLU A 234 -37.77 56.38 -4.47
N ARG A 235 -36.62 56.67 -5.11
CA ARG A 235 -36.51 56.75 -6.56
C ARG A 235 -36.86 55.41 -7.23
N LEU A 236 -36.25 54.32 -6.77
CA LEU A 236 -36.49 52.98 -7.32
C LEU A 236 -37.93 52.50 -7.11
N THR A 237 -38.53 52.85 -5.98
CA THR A 237 -39.94 52.54 -5.68
C THR A 237 -40.87 53.28 -6.62
N ARG A 238 -40.63 54.58 -6.88
CA ARG A 238 -41.40 55.36 -7.86
C ARG A 238 -41.25 54.83 -9.29
N GLU A 239 -40.05 54.39 -9.64
CA GLU A 239 -39.74 53.78 -10.95
C GLU A 239 -40.20 52.32 -11.08
N LYS A 240 -40.77 51.71 -10.02
CA LYS A 240 -41.19 50.30 -9.97
C LYS A 240 -40.06 49.30 -10.31
N LYS A 241 -38.81 49.64 -9.99
CA LYS A 241 -37.63 48.79 -10.22
C LYS A 241 -37.36 47.90 -9.00
N LEU A 242 -38.20 46.88 -8.82
CA LEU A 242 -38.18 46.02 -7.63
C LEU A 242 -36.85 45.29 -7.42
N SER A 243 -36.24 44.75 -8.47
CA SER A 243 -34.95 44.02 -8.37
C SER A 243 -33.83 44.92 -7.84
N GLN A 244 -33.73 46.14 -8.34
CA GLN A 244 -32.75 47.13 -7.87
C GLN A 244 -33.00 47.52 -6.42
N ALA A 245 -34.27 47.64 -6.00
CA ALA A 245 -34.60 47.92 -4.61
C ALA A 245 -34.16 46.78 -3.67
N LEU A 246 -34.30 45.52 -4.08
CA LEU A 246 -33.85 44.37 -3.30
C LEU A 246 -32.31 44.28 -3.21
N ILE A 247 -31.61 44.60 -4.31
CA ILE A 247 -30.15 44.73 -4.30
C ILE A 247 -29.72 45.82 -3.31
N LEU A 248 -30.38 46.98 -3.34
CA LEU A 248 -30.09 48.09 -2.45
C LEU A 248 -30.29 47.72 -0.98
N GLU A 249 -31.36 46.99 -0.64
CA GLU A 249 -31.58 46.48 0.72
C GLU A 249 -30.48 45.50 1.16
N THR A 250 -29.99 44.70 0.23
CA THR A 250 -28.93 43.71 0.48
C THR A 250 -27.58 44.38 0.71
N ILE A 251 -27.28 45.44 -0.07
CA ILE A 251 -26.14 46.32 0.15
C ILE A 251 -26.20 47.00 1.52
N LEU A 252 -27.37 47.50 1.93
CA LEU A 252 -27.54 48.12 3.25
C LEU A 252 -27.28 47.12 4.40
N ARG A 253 -27.69 45.86 4.24
CA ARG A 253 -27.35 44.79 5.21
C ARG A 253 -25.85 44.48 5.23
N GLY A 254 -25.13 44.89 4.20
CA GLY A 254 -23.69 44.71 4.07
C GLY A 254 -23.31 43.28 3.74
N THR A 255 -24.18 42.58 3.02
CA THR A 255 -23.98 41.19 2.59
C THR A 255 -24.38 41.06 1.13
N ILE A 256 -23.69 40.25 0.34
CA ILE A 256 -24.15 39.79 -0.98
C ILE A 256 -24.09 38.27 -1.02
N THR A 257 -24.86 37.65 -1.89
CA THR A 257 -24.89 36.20 -2.03
C THR A 257 -23.97 35.78 -3.18
N LEU A 258 -23.13 34.77 -2.95
CA LEU A 258 -22.27 34.17 -3.97
C LEU A 258 -22.76 32.77 -4.28
N GLU A 259 -23.10 32.53 -5.54
CA GLU A 259 -23.54 31.23 -6.05
C GLU A 259 -22.43 30.61 -6.91
N TYR A 260 -22.02 29.38 -6.59
CA TYR A 260 -20.96 28.67 -7.30
C TYR A 260 -21.57 27.64 -8.23
N TYR A 261 -21.10 27.60 -9.47
CA TYR A 261 -21.55 26.64 -10.46
C TYR A 261 -20.37 25.87 -11.04
N ASP A 262 -20.60 24.59 -11.34
CA ASP A 262 -19.65 23.74 -12.08
C ASP A 262 -19.70 24.02 -13.60
N SER A 263 -18.89 23.29 -14.37
CA SER A 263 -18.88 23.34 -15.85
C SER A 263 -20.23 23.02 -16.49
N ASN A 264 -21.08 22.26 -15.81
CA ASN A 264 -22.37 21.80 -16.30
C ASN A 264 -23.51 22.75 -15.89
N GLY A 265 -23.21 23.86 -15.20
CA GLY A 265 -24.20 24.80 -14.69
C GLY A 265 -24.94 24.29 -13.46
N LYS A 266 -24.45 23.26 -12.78
CA LYS A 266 -25.00 22.76 -11.52
C LYS A 266 -24.56 23.66 -10.38
N LEU A 267 -25.52 24.12 -9.56
CA LEU A 267 -25.25 24.87 -8.34
C LEU A 267 -24.52 23.97 -7.33
N LEU A 268 -23.31 24.37 -6.94
CA LEU A 268 -22.45 23.66 -6.00
C LEU A 268 -22.66 24.15 -4.56
N SER A 269 -22.69 25.47 -4.37
CA SER A 269 -22.82 26.10 -3.06
C SER A 269 -23.33 27.52 -3.16
N VAL A 270 -23.84 28.02 -2.03
CA VAL A 270 -24.28 29.41 -1.85
C VAL A 270 -23.60 29.95 -0.59
N LEU A 271 -22.87 31.06 -0.70
CA LEU A 271 -22.13 31.66 0.42
C LEU A 271 -22.45 33.15 0.57
N PRO A 272 -22.75 33.64 1.78
CA PRO A 272 -22.89 35.06 2.02
C PRO A 272 -21.51 35.73 2.12
N LEU A 273 -21.26 36.73 1.28
CA LEU A 273 -20.08 37.58 1.36
C LEU A 273 -20.40 38.87 2.11
N ARG A 274 -19.65 39.16 3.17
CA ARG A 274 -19.79 40.41 3.91
C ARG A 274 -19.05 41.53 3.17
N ILE A 275 -19.78 42.60 2.84
CA ILE A 275 -19.28 43.77 2.09
C ILE A 275 -19.37 45.08 2.88
N LYS A 276 -19.59 45.03 4.19
CA LYS A 276 -19.74 46.21 5.07
C LYS A 276 -18.58 47.21 4.93
N GLU A 277 -17.38 46.74 4.62
CA GLU A 277 -16.21 47.61 4.45
C GLU A 277 -16.34 48.60 3.29
N LEU A 278 -17.11 48.26 2.23
CA LEU A 278 -17.34 49.14 1.07
C LEU A 278 -18.13 50.42 1.41
N ALA A 279 -18.82 50.46 2.56
CA ALA A 279 -19.42 51.69 3.05
C ALA A 279 -18.34 52.72 3.44
N SER A 280 -17.24 52.24 4.03
CA SER A 280 -16.14 53.07 4.54
C SER A 280 -14.95 53.22 3.58
N ARG A 281 -14.77 52.28 2.65
CA ARG A 281 -13.63 52.19 1.73
C ARG A 281 -14.12 52.17 0.28
N GLU A 282 -13.30 52.68 -0.63
CA GLU A 282 -13.63 52.66 -2.06
C GLU A 282 -13.50 51.25 -2.66
N THR A 283 -12.46 50.52 -2.23
CA THR A 283 -12.19 49.15 -2.63
C THR A 283 -12.16 48.21 -1.42
N PHE A 284 -12.51 46.95 -1.66
CA PHE A 284 -12.49 45.88 -0.67
C PHE A 284 -12.04 44.58 -1.33
N ARG A 285 -10.97 43.98 -0.80
CA ARG A 285 -10.49 42.67 -1.23
C ARG A 285 -11.09 41.61 -0.31
N CYS A 286 -11.73 40.61 -0.90
CA CYS A 286 -12.26 39.47 -0.17
C CYS A 286 -11.69 38.17 -0.71
N THR A 287 -11.46 37.21 0.18
CA THR A 287 -10.99 35.87 -0.17
C THR A 287 -12.11 34.88 0.00
N ILE A 288 -12.31 34.07 -1.03
CA ILE A 288 -13.38 33.10 -1.13
C ILE A 288 -12.76 31.70 -1.20
N PRO A 289 -13.14 30.76 -0.32
CA PRO A 289 -12.67 29.39 -0.43
C PRO A 289 -13.23 28.71 -1.68
N ILE A 290 -12.35 28.11 -2.48
CA ILE A 290 -12.72 27.25 -3.60
C ILE A 290 -12.59 25.79 -3.16
N ASN A 291 -13.68 25.04 -3.28
CA ASN A 291 -13.63 23.60 -3.07
C ASN A 291 -13.10 22.91 -4.34
N HIS A 292 -11.86 22.43 -4.27
CA HIS A 292 -11.19 21.72 -5.37
C HIS A 292 -11.95 20.48 -5.86
N ARG A 293 -12.74 19.82 -5.00
CA ARG A 293 -13.46 18.59 -5.39
C ARG A 293 -14.52 18.81 -6.45
N HIS A 294 -15.02 20.04 -6.60
CA HIS A 294 -16.15 20.31 -7.50
C HIS A 294 -15.85 21.35 -8.58
N ARG A 295 -14.60 21.85 -8.67
CA ARG A 295 -14.10 22.78 -9.70
C ARG A 295 -15.14 23.86 -10.10
N PRO A 296 -15.37 24.89 -9.26
CA PRO A 296 -16.28 25.98 -9.62
C PRO A 296 -15.70 26.76 -10.81
N LEU A 297 -16.44 26.84 -11.90
CA LEU A 297 -16.07 27.56 -13.11
C LEU A 297 -16.87 28.85 -13.29
N LYS A 298 -17.94 29.04 -12.52
CA LYS A 298 -18.69 30.28 -12.49
C LYS A 298 -19.04 30.67 -11.06
N VAL A 299 -18.80 31.92 -10.71
CA VAL A 299 -19.24 32.56 -9.47
C VAL A 299 -20.22 33.67 -9.84
N LYS A 300 -21.49 33.54 -9.46
CA LYS A 300 -22.52 34.55 -9.70
C LYS A 300 -22.74 35.33 -8.40
N MET A 301 -22.75 36.66 -8.50
CA MET A 301 -23.06 37.55 -7.39
C MET A 301 -24.53 37.95 -7.45
N THR A 302 -25.30 37.60 -6.42
CA THR A 302 -26.74 37.83 -6.30
C THR A 302 -27.07 38.54 -4.98
N TYR A 303 -28.33 38.93 -4.80
CA TYR A 303 -28.86 39.63 -3.63
C TYR A 303 -29.75 38.70 -2.79
#